data_AF-A0A7J8C8K6-F1
#
_entry.id   AF-A0A7J8C8K6-F1
#
_cell.length_a   1.000
_cell.length_b   1.000
_cell.length_c   1.000
_cell.angle_alpha   90.00
_cell.angle_beta   90.00
_cell.angle_gamma   90.00
#
_symmetry.space_group_name_H-M   'P 1'
#
loop_
_entity.id
_entity.type
_entity.pdbx_description
1 polymer ?
#
loop_
_entity_poly.entity_id
_entity_poly.type
_entity_poly.pdbx_seq_one_letter_code
_entity_poly.pdbx_strand_id
1 'polypeptide(L)'
;MTYRIGHHSTSDDSSAYRSVDEVNYWDKQDHPISRLRHYMESRGWWDNEQEKAWRKQSRKKVMEAFEQAERKLKPNPNLLFSDVYQEMPAQLRKQQESLARHLQTYGEHYPLDHFEK
;
A
#
# COMPACT_ATOMS: atom_id res chain seq x y z
N MET A 1 -19.72 -15.62 0.13
CA MET A 1 -18.81 -15.94 1.26
C MET A 1 -17.37 -15.94 0.75
N THR A 2 -16.39 -15.55 1.56
CA THR A 2 -14.95 -15.48 1.19
C THR A 2 -14.07 -15.78 2.41
N TYR A 3 -12.76 -15.94 2.20
CA TYR A 3 -11.77 -16.24 3.25
C TYR A 3 -10.52 -15.33 3.16
N ARG A 4 -10.04 -14.82 4.30
CA ARG A 4 -8.80 -14.03 4.38
C ARG A 4 -7.60 -14.97 4.50
N ILE A 5 -7.01 -15.38 3.38
CA ILE A 5 -5.86 -16.30 3.37
C ILE A 5 -4.67 -15.72 4.16
N GLY A 6 -4.30 -14.46 3.90
CA GLY A 6 -3.24 -13.77 4.63
C GLY A 6 -3.57 -13.44 6.09
N HIS A 7 -2.56 -12.95 6.81
CA HIS A 7 -2.73 -12.38 8.16
C HIS A 7 -3.68 -11.17 8.15
N HIS A 8 -4.10 -10.71 9.32
CA HIS A 8 -4.95 -9.53 9.43
C HIS A 8 -4.24 -8.27 8.91
N SER A 9 -2.98 -8.12 9.28
CA SER A 9 -2.10 -7.01 8.90
C SER A 9 -0.65 -7.43 9.07
N THR A 10 0.30 -6.52 8.80
CA THR A 10 1.72 -6.72 9.10
C THR A 10 2.03 -6.76 10.60
N SER A 11 1.07 -6.39 11.47
CA SER A 11 1.19 -6.42 12.93
C SER A 11 0.52 -7.63 13.58
N ASP A 12 0.03 -8.58 12.78
CA ASP A 12 -0.73 -9.74 13.23
C ASP A 12 -0.08 -11.04 12.80
N ASP A 13 0.05 -11.99 13.73
CA ASP A 13 0.35 -13.38 13.43
C ASP A 13 -0.90 -14.24 13.64
N SER A 14 -1.54 -14.56 12.53
CA SER A 14 -2.75 -15.37 12.58
C SER A 14 -2.53 -16.81 13.04
N SER A 15 -1.31 -17.36 12.90
CA SER A 15 -1.05 -18.74 13.32
C SER A 15 -1.25 -18.96 14.82
N ALA A 16 -1.24 -17.88 15.61
CA ALA A 16 -1.55 -17.88 17.02
C ALA A 16 -3.01 -18.25 17.34
N TYR A 17 -3.95 -18.12 16.39
CA TYR A 17 -5.38 -18.28 16.66
C TYR A 17 -6.18 -18.98 15.56
N ARG A 18 -5.56 -19.44 14.47
CA ARG A 18 -6.19 -20.30 13.46
C ARG A 18 -5.24 -21.38 12.96
N SER A 19 -5.79 -22.51 12.55
CA SER A 19 -4.99 -23.63 12.05
C SER A 19 -4.43 -23.34 10.66
N VAL A 20 -3.22 -23.82 10.40
CA VAL A 20 -2.60 -23.76 9.08
C VAL A 20 -3.37 -24.62 8.07
N ASP A 21 -4.00 -25.70 8.53
CA ASP A 21 -4.80 -26.61 7.69
C ASP A 21 -6.03 -25.92 7.10
N GLU A 22 -6.73 -25.12 7.91
CA GLU A 22 -7.87 -24.33 7.44
C GLU A 22 -7.44 -23.34 6.36
N VAL A 23 -6.35 -22.60 6.58
CA VAL A 23 -5.83 -21.64 5.59
C VAL A 23 -5.42 -22.34 4.30
N ASN A 24 -4.74 -23.48 4.40
CA ASN A 24 -4.32 -24.29 3.25
C ASN A 24 -5.50 -24.83 2.44
N TYR A 25 -6.60 -25.20 3.11
CA TYR A 25 -7.82 -25.61 2.42
C TYR A 25 -8.32 -24.50 1.49
N TRP A 26 -8.47 -23.28 2.01
CA TRP A 26 -8.96 -22.15 1.21
C TRP A 26 -7.98 -21.74 0.11
N ASP A 27 -6.67 -21.75 0.38
CA ASP A 27 -5.65 -21.38 -0.61
C ASP A 27 -5.55 -22.37 -1.78
N LYS A 28 -5.75 -23.67 -1.52
CA LYS A 28 -5.60 -24.71 -2.54
C LYS A 28 -6.90 -25.14 -3.20
N GLN A 29 -7.99 -25.22 -2.44
CA GLN A 29 -9.24 -25.84 -2.90
C GLN A 29 -10.27 -24.81 -3.39
N ASP A 30 -10.34 -23.62 -2.79
CA ASP A 30 -11.33 -22.58 -3.14
C ASP A 30 -10.71 -21.18 -3.31
N HIS A 31 -9.67 -21.12 -4.14
CA HIS A 31 -9.02 -19.85 -4.47
C HIS A 31 -9.65 -19.22 -5.74
N PRO A 32 -10.09 -17.95 -5.69
CA PRO A 32 -10.82 -17.32 -6.80
C PRO A 32 -10.01 -17.19 -8.08
N ILE A 33 -8.69 -16.88 -7.99
CA ILE A 33 -7.80 -16.83 -9.16
C ILE A 33 -7.71 -18.20 -9.83
N SER A 34 -7.49 -19.29 -9.07
CA SER A 34 -7.42 -20.64 -9.61
C SER A 34 -8.72 -21.07 -10.28
N ARG A 35 -9.87 -20.77 -9.64
CA ARG A 35 -11.20 -21.06 -10.21
C ARG A 35 -11.43 -20.36 -11.55
N LEU A 36 -11.10 -19.06 -11.63
CA LEU A 36 -11.24 -18.30 -12.87
C LEU A 36 -10.27 -18.81 -13.94
N ARG A 37 -9.03 -19.10 -13.56
CA ARG A 37 -8.02 -19.64 -14.47
C ARG A 37 -8.49 -20.94 -15.12
N HIS A 38 -8.96 -21.91 -14.33
CA HIS A 38 -9.46 -23.17 -14.86
C HIS A 38 -10.65 -22.97 -15.81
N TYR A 39 -11.55 -22.05 -15.48
CA TYR A 39 -12.63 -21.67 -16.38
C TYR A 39 -12.10 -21.13 -17.71
N MET A 40 -11.15 -20.18 -17.69
CA MET A 40 -10.59 -19.60 -18.91
C MET A 40 -9.79 -20.61 -19.74
N GLU A 41 -9.01 -21.50 -19.10
CA GLU A 41 -8.30 -22.60 -19.76
C GLU A 41 -9.29 -23.56 -20.45
N SER A 42 -10.42 -23.90 -19.79
CA SER A 42 -11.46 -24.74 -20.39
C SER A 42 -12.15 -24.11 -21.62
N ARG A 43 -12.08 -22.78 -21.74
CA ARG A 43 -12.61 -22.02 -22.88
C ARG A 43 -11.55 -21.73 -23.96
N GLY A 44 -10.29 -22.11 -23.73
CA GLY A 44 -9.17 -21.77 -24.60
C GLY A 44 -8.81 -20.28 -24.60
N TRP A 45 -9.22 -19.53 -23.57
CA TRP A 45 -8.94 -18.09 -23.44
C TRP A 45 -7.63 -17.82 -22.68
N TRP A 46 -7.09 -18.83 -22.02
CA TRP A 46 -5.88 -18.72 -21.22
C TRP A 46 -5.03 -19.99 -21.34
N ASP A 47 -3.72 -19.82 -21.24
CA ASP A 47 -2.75 -20.92 -21.24
C ASP A 47 -1.51 -20.58 -20.42
N ASN A 48 -0.57 -21.53 -20.34
CA ASN A 48 0.65 -21.40 -19.57
C ASN A 48 1.66 -20.37 -20.12
N GLU A 49 1.64 -20.09 -21.42
CA GLU A 49 2.51 -19.07 -22.01
C GLU A 49 2.00 -17.68 -21.64
N GLN A 50 0.69 -17.46 -21.81
CA GLN A 50 0.00 -16.23 -21.40
C GLN A 50 0.17 -15.97 -19.90
N GLU A 51 0.01 -16.99 -19.05
CA GLU A 51 0.25 -16.90 -17.61
C GLU A 51 1.67 -16.40 -17.29
N LYS A 52 2.70 -17.02 -17.89
CA LYS A 52 4.10 -16.65 -17.64
C LYS A 52 4.39 -15.23 -18.12
N ALA A 53 3.92 -14.88 -19.30
CA ALA A 53 4.08 -13.55 -19.88
C ALA A 53 3.40 -12.48 -19.00
N TRP A 54 2.15 -12.71 -18.60
CA TRP A 54 1.38 -11.81 -17.75
C TRP A 54 2.00 -11.65 -16.36
N ARG A 55 2.44 -12.74 -15.72
CA ARG A 55 3.10 -12.68 -14.41
C ARG A 55 4.38 -11.86 -14.47
N LYS A 56 5.20 -12.03 -15.52
CA LYS A 56 6.41 -11.24 -15.75
C LYS A 56 6.08 -9.76 -15.95
N GLN A 57 5.10 -9.46 -16.80
CA GLN A 57 4.69 -8.09 -17.08
C GLN A 57 4.11 -7.40 -15.84
N SER A 58 3.26 -8.09 -15.09
CA SER A 58 2.64 -7.57 -13.86
C SER A 58 3.69 -7.26 -12.81
N ARG A 59 4.66 -8.18 -12.59
CA ARG A 59 5.79 -7.92 -11.69
C ARG A 59 6.58 -6.69 -12.13
N LYS A 60 6.89 -6.57 -13.42
CA LYS A 60 7.61 -5.41 -13.96
C LYS A 60 6.87 -4.11 -13.64
N LYS A 61 5.56 -4.02 -13.92
CA LYS A 61 4.74 -2.85 -13.63
C LYS A 61 4.72 -2.49 -12.15
N VAL A 62 4.59 -3.48 -11.26
CA VAL A 62 4.61 -3.26 -9.82
C VAL A 62 5.96 -2.71 -9.36
N MET A 63 7.07 -3.27 -9.85
CA MET A 63 8.41 -2.80 -9.49
C MET A 63 8.69 -1.39 -10.02
N GLU A 64 8.28 -1.08 -11.26
CA GLU A 64 8.41 0.27 -11.81
C GLU A 64 7.65 1.30 -10.97
N ALA A 65 6.41 0.99 -10.58
CA ALA A 65 5.62 1.86 -9.70
C ALA A 65 6.24 1.99 -8.31
N PHE A 66 6.78 0.90 -7.76
CA PHE A 66 7.45 0.88 -6.47
C PHE A 66 8.70 1.77 -6.47
N GLU A 67 9.59 1.59 -7.46
CA GLU A 67 10.80 2.42 -7.61
C GLU A 67 10.47 3.90 -7.82
N GLN A 68 9.41 4.19 -8.59
CA GLN A 68 8.94 5.56 -8.74
C GLN A 68 8.43 6.13 -7.41
N ALA A 69 7.69 5.34 -6.63
CA ALA A 69 7.14 5.76 -5.35
C ALA A 69 8.23 6.00 -4.29
N GLU A 70 9.27 5.16 -4.24
CA GLU A 70 10.38 5.32 -3.29
C GLU A 70 11.22 6.58 -3.52
N ARG A 71 11.34 7.01 -4.79
CA ARG A 71 12.09 8.22 -5.15
C ARG A 71 11.33 9.52 -4.88
N LYS A 72 10.02 9.46 -4.61
CA LYS A 72 9.24 10.66 -4.32
C LYS A 72 9.56 11.18 -2.93
N LEU A 73 9.74 12.50 -2.83
CA LEU A 73 9.79 13.18 -1.55
C LEU A 73 8.43 13.05 -0.84
N LYS A 74 8.46 13.15 0.48
CA LYS A 74 7.26 13.24 1.31
C LYS A 74 6.59 14.60 1.08
N PRO A 75 5.25 14.70 1.23
CA PRO A 75 4.55 15.95 1.04
C PRO A 75 5.05 17.02 2.01
N ASN A 76 4.99 18.29 1.61
CA ASN A 76 5.41 19.41 2.46
C ASN A 76 4.76 19.33 3.86
N PRO A 77 5.51 19.49 4.97
CA PRO A 77 4.97 19.43 6.33
C PRO A 77 3.79 20.37 6.57
N ASN A 78 3.68 21.47 5.83
CA ASN A 78 2.54 22.38 5.87
C ASN A 78 1.19 21.70 5.60
N LEU A 79 1.18 20.61 4.82
CA LEU A 79 -0.04 19.86 4.49
C LEU A 79 -0.63 19.11 5.68
N LEU A 80 0.09 18.99 6.80
CA LEU A 80 -0.48 18.41 8.03
C LEU A 80 -1.64 19.26 8.61
N PHE A 81 -1.71 20.55 8.24
CA PHE A 81 -2.70 21.50 8.77
C PHE A 81 -3.90 21.72 7.83
N SER A 82 -3.76 21.45 6.53
CA SER A 82 -4.85 21.59 5.56
C SER A 82 -5.80 20.39 5.61
N ASP A 83 -6.98 20.51 4.98
CA ASP A 83 -8.01 19.47 4.87
C ASP A 83 -8.64 19.00 6.20
N VAL A 84 -8.26 19.58 7.34
CA VAL A 84 -8.95 19.41 8.64
C VAL A 84 -10.35 20.05 8.59
N TYR A 85 -10.44 21.22 7.96
CA TYR A 85 -11.68 21.91 7.60
C TYR A 85 -11.54 22.39 6.15
N GLN A 86 -12.66 22.71 5.50
CA GLN A 86 -12.65 23.29 4.15
C GLN A 86 -11.77 24.55 4.09
N GLU A 87 -11.93 25.44 5.08
CA GLU A 87 -11.08 26.61 5.26
C GLU A 87 -10.34 26.51 6.58
N MET A 88 -9.02 26.73 6.55
CA MET A 88 -8.17 26.61 7.74
C MET A 88 -8.53 27.71 8.77
N PRO A 89 -9.04 27.35 9.97
CA PRO A 89 -9.38 28.33 10.99
C PRO A 89 -8.15 29.15 11.43
N ALA A 90 -8.37 30.37 11.92
CA ALA A 90 -7.28 31.28 12.30
C ALA A 90 -6.31 30.68 13.33
N GLN A 91 -6.82 29.89 14.29
CA GLN A 91 -5.97 29.23 15.28
C GLN A 91 -5.08 28.14 14.66
N LEU A 92 -5.58 27.43 13.64
CA LEU A 92 -4.82 26.38 12.95
C LEU A 92 -3.74 26.99 12.05
N ARG A 93 -4.03 28.12 11.39
CA ARG A 93 -3.00 28.93 10.69
C ARG A 93 -1.90 29.39 11.64
N LYS A 94 -2.26 29.86 12.84
CA LYS A 94 -1.28 30.26 13.87
C LYS A 94 -0.37 29.09 14.30
N GLN A 95 -0.91 27.87 14.37
CA GLN A 95 -0.12 26.67 14.67
C GLN A 95 0.82 26.33 13.51
N GLN A 96 0.35 26.42 12.26
CA GLN A 96 1.18 26.25 11.07
C GLN A 96 2.36 27.23 11.05
N GLU A 97 2.11 28.52 11.27
CA GLU A 97 3.15 29.54 11.39
C GLU A 97 4.12 29.26 12.54
N SER A 98 3.63 28.69 13.65
CA SER A 98 4.48 28.29 14.77
C SER A 98 5.43 27.16 14.40
N LEU A 99 4.97 26.16 13.64
CA LEU A 99 5.84 25.10 13.13
C LEU A 99 6.88 25.66 12.15
N ALA A 100 6.47 26.56 11.25
CA ALA A 100 7.40 27.18 10.30
C ALA A 100 8.55 27.91 11.03
N ARG A 101 8.24 28.69 12.08
CA ARG A 101 9.26 29.33 12.93
C ARG A 101 10.14 28.30 13.65
N HIS A 102 9.54 27.24 14.19
CA HIS A 102 10.28 26.17 14.87
C HIS A 102 11.30 25.50 13.95
N LEU A 103 10.90 25.13 12.73
CA LEU A 103 11.78 24.51 11.75
C LEU A 103 12.87 25.46 11.22
N GLN A 104 12.64 26.77 11.25
CA GLN A 104 13.68 27.75 10.94
C GLN A 104 14.80 27.77 11.99
N THR A 105 14.48 27.57 13.26
CA THR A 105 15.46 27.59 14.36
C THR A 105 16.05 26.21 14.67
N TYR A 106 15.26 25.15 14.56
CA TYR A 106 15.61 23.79 15.02
C TYR A 106 15.56 22.76 13.89
N GLY A 107 15.65 23.21 12.64
CA GLY A 107 15.50 22.36 11.45
C GLY A 107 16.49 21.21 11.40
N GLU A 108 17.69 21.35 11.97
CA GLU A 108 18.71 20.29 12.00
C GLU A 108 18.27 19.02 12.75
N HIS A 109 17.24 19.11 13.59
CA HIS A 109 16.72 17.98 14.35
C HIS A 109 15.60 17.22 13.62
N TYR A 110 15.24 17.63 12.40
CA TYR A 110 14.17 17.05 11.61
C TYR A 110 14.68 16.54 10.25
N PRO A 111 14.09 15.47 9.70
CA PRO A 111 14.53 14.87 8.44
C PRO A 111 13.99 15.65 7.21
N LEU A 112 14.28 16.95 7.13
CA LEU A 112 13.69 17.86 6.14
C LEU A 112 14.12 17.56 4.69
N ASP A 113 15.25 16.89 4.49
CA ASP A 113 15.78 16.55 3.16
C ASP A 113 14.88 15.59 2.37
N HIS A 114 14.00 14.85 3.06
CA HIS A 114 13.07 13.92 2.43
C HIS A 114 11.69 14.52 2.15
N PHE A 115 11.48 15.81 2.43
CA PHE A 115 10.18 16.47 2.27
C PHE A 115 10.22 17.50 1.14
N GLU A 116 9.08 17.68 0.46
CA GLU A 116 8.86 18.79 -0.46
C GLU A 116 8.89 20.12 0.30
N LYS A 117 9.38 21.16 -0.38
CA LYS A 117 9.53 22.51 0.20
C LYS A 117 8.28 23.36 0.04
#